data_AF-A0A1X2I563-F1
#
_entry.id   AF-A0A1X2I563-F1
#
_cell.length_a   1.000
_cell.length_b   1.000
_cell.length_c   1.000
_cell.angle_alpha   90.00
_cell.angle_beta   90.00
_cell.angle_gamma   90.00
#
_symmetry.space_group_name_H-M   'P 1'
#
loop_
_entity.id
_entity.type
_entity.pdbx_description
1 polymer ?
#
loop_
_entity_poly.entity_id
_entity_poly.type
_entity_poly.pdbx_seq_one_letter_code
_entity_poly.pdbx_strand_id
1 'polypeptide(L)'
;MKFTIASASIVALTAYIQATAAQTVCTDQAVFDLCKQNQEKYLATCEPTNYQCLCQWNKAKLSCWNSCPNDVEKGTQENIVAADCSVPGANVT
;
A
#
# COMPACT_ATOMS: atom_id res chain seq x y z
N MET A 1 -19.03 20.53 -50.85
CA MET A 1 -18.60 19.13 -50.69
C MET A 1 -18.61 18.81 -49.21
N LYS A 2 -19.44 17.85 -48.80
CA LYS A 2 -19.65 17.44 -47.40
C LYS A 2 -18.60 16.37 -47.07
N PHE A 3 -17.76 16.61 -46.06
CA PHE A 3 -16.82 15.60 -45.56
C PHE A 3 -17.36 15.03 -44.25
N THR A 4 -18.02 13.88 -44.35
CA THR A 4 -18.43 13.06 -43.22
C THR A 4 -17.26 12.19 -42.79
N ILE A 5 -16.64 12.51 -41.65
CA ILE A 5 -15.64 11.64 -41.01
C ILE A 5 -16.39 10.82 -39.96
N ALA A 6 -16.60 9.54 -40.24
CA ALA A 6 -17.07 8.57 -39.26
C ALA A 6 -15.87 8.17 -38.38
N SER A 7 -15.78 8.75 -37.18
CA SER A 7 -14.80 8.35 -36.17
C SER A 7 -15.24 7.03 -35.53
N ALA A 8 -14.58 5.94 -35.94
CA ALA A 8 -14.71 4.63 -35.31
C ALA A 8 -14.00 4.65 -33.95
N SER A 9 -14.76 4.39 -32.88
CA SER A 9 -14.26 4.28 -31.51
C SER A 9 -13.33 3.08 -31.37
N ILE A 10 -12.04 3.31 -31.15
CA ILE A 10 -11.10 2.27 -30.74
C ILE A 10 -11.26 2.11 -29.22
N VAL A 11 -12.04 1.12 -28.79
CA VAL A 11 -12.06 0.70 -27.38
C VAL A 11 -10.79 -0.12 -27.14
N ALA A 12 -9.75 0.52 -26.63
CA ALA A 12 -8.57 -0.17 -26.13
C ALA A 12 -8.96 -0.95 -24.85
N LEU A 13 -9.21 -2.25 -24.99
CA LEU A 13 -9.31 -3.18 -23.88
C LEU A 13 -7.91 -3.38 -23.30
N THR A 14 -7.49 -2.51 -22.39
CA THR A 14 -6.33 -2.78 -21.53
C THR A 14 -6.72 -3.92 -20.59
N ALA A 15 -6.26 -5.13 -20.91
CA ALA A 15 -6.29 -6.25 -19.98
C ALA A 15 -5.45 -5.87 -18.76
N TYR A 16 -6.12 -5.55 -17.65
CA TYR A 16 -5.48 -5.42 -16.35
C TYR A 16 -4.96 -6.81 -15.99
N ILE A 17 -3.65 -7.02 -16.15
CA ILE A 17 -2.97 -8.17 -15.57
C ILE A 17 -3.08 -7.96 -14.06
N GLN A 18 -4.09 -8.56 -13.44
CA GLN A 18 -4.11 -8.74 -12.00
C GLN A 18 -2.99 -9.73 -11.72
N ALA A 19 -1.82 -9.21 -11.34
CA ALA A 19 -0.79 -10.01 -10.71
C ALA A 19 -1.41 -10.54 -9.42
N THR A 20 -1.96 -11.75 -9.46
CA THR A 20 -2.27 -12.51 -8.26
C THR A 20 -0.93 -12.90 -7.67
N ALA A 21 -0.36 -11.99 -6.88
CA ALA A 21 0.69 -12.32 -5.94
C ALA A 21 0.28 -13.62 -5.25
N ALA A 22 1.11 -14.64 -5.35
CA ALA A 22 0.91 -15.90 -4.66
C ALA A 22 0.86 -15.57 -3.16
N GLN A 23 -0.35 -15.39 -2.63
CA GLN A 23 -0.60 -15.19 -1.22
C GLN A 23 -0.27 -16.53 -0.56
N THR A 24 0.94 -16.63 -0.02
CA THR A 24 1.27 -17.57 1.04
C THR A 24 0.17 -17.42 2.09
N VAL A 25 -0.72 -18.42 2.17
CA VAL A 25 -1.95 -18.35 2.96
C VAL A 25 -1.58 -17.96 4.39
N CYS A 26 -1.91 -16.73 4.77
CA CYS A 26 -1.70 -16.31 6.14
C CYS A 26 -2.68 -17.05 7.03
N THR A 27 -2.17 -17.69 8.09
CA THR A 27 -2.98 -18.47 9.04
C THR A 27 -4.11 -17.65 9.64
N ASP A 28 -3.91 -16.34 9.84
CA ASP A 28 -4.88 -15.40 10.41
C ASP A 28 -5.17 -14.21 9.49
N GLN A 29 -5.57 -14.48 8.24
CA GLN A 29 -5.84 -13.45 7.23
C GLN A 29 -6.78 -12.34 7.72
N ALA A 30 -7.87 -12.69 8.43
CA ALA A 30 -8.83 -11.70 8.92
C ALA A 30 -8.23 -10.75 9.97
N VAL A 31 -7.36 -11.26 10.85
CA VAL A 31 -6.68 -10.44 11.86
C VAL A 31 -5.66 -9.51 11.19
N PHE A 32 -4.94 -10.03 10.20
CA PHE A 32 -3.98 -9.26 9.42
C PHE A 32 -4.64 -8.13 8.63
N ASP A 33 -5.72 -8.42 7.91
CA ASP A 33 -6.45 -7.43 7.12
C ASP A 33 -7.06 -6.35 8.02
N LEU A 34 -7.64 -6.75 9.16
CA LEU A 34 -8.16 -5.81 10.15
C LEU A 34 -7.04 -4.94 10.73
N CYS A 35 -5.88 -5.52 11.02
CA CYS A 35 -4.70 -4.77 11.48
C CYS A 35 -4.30 -3.74 10.42
N LYS A 36 -4.11 -4.13 9.17
CA LYS A 36 -3.76 -3.22 8.06
C LYS A 36 -4.77 -2.09 7.94
N GLN A 37 -6.07 -2.41 7.92
CA GLN A 37 -7.12 -1.40 7.79
C GLN A 37 -7.10 -0.39 8.96
N ASN A 38 -6.88 -0.86 10.19
CA ASN A 38 -6.78 0.04 11.34
C ASN A 38 -5.57 0.97 11.23
N GLN A 39 -4.41 0.45 10.82
CA GLN A 39 -3.21 1.27 10.65
C GLN A 39 -3.32 2.24 9.47
N GLU A 40 -4.04 1.87 8.41
CA GLU A 40 -4.35 2.79 7.31
C GLU A 40 -5.25 3.96 7.75
N LYS A 41 -6.21 3.72 8.65
CA LYS A 41 -7.00 4.81 9.24
C LYS A 41 -6.13 5.77 10.04
N TYR A 42 -5.16 5.28 10.80
CA TYR A 42 -4.24 6.15 11.52
C TYR A 42 -3.28 6.89 10.59
N LEU A 43 -2.74 6.23 9.56
CA LEU A 43 -1.91 6.86 8.53
C LEU A 43 -2.67 7.99 7.80
N ALA A 44 -3.97 7.83 7.56
CA ALA A 44 -4.80 8.86 6.94
C ALA A 44 -4.96 10.12 7.80
N THR A 45 -4.60 10.09 9.08
CA THR A 45 -4.55 11.28 9.95
C THR A 45 -3.23 12.05 9.85
N CYS A 46 -2.21 11.46 9.23
CA CYS A 46 -0.93 12.12 9.04
C CYS A 46 -0.98 13.10 7.86
N GLU A 47 -0.41 14.28 8.06
CA GLU A 47 -0.05 15.13 6.92
C GLU A 47 1.03 14.43 6.07
N PRO A 48 1.03 14.59 4.74
CA PRO A 48 1.95 13.90 3.83
C PRO A 48 3.45 14.15 4.09
N THR A 49 3.79 15.20 4.84
CA THR A 49 5.17 15.57 5.21
C THR A 49 5.42 15.46 6.72
N ASN A 50 4.44 15.01 7.50
CA ASN A 50 4.65 14.71 8.92
C ASN A 50 5.31 13.34 9.05
N TYR A 51 6.61 13.29 8.76
CA TYR A 51 7.39 12.05 8.76
C TYR A 51 7.44 11.38 10.12
N GLN A 52 7.28 12.11 11.23
CA GLN A 52 7.14 11.49 12.55
C GLN A 52 5.87 10.65 12.64
N CYS A 53 4.73 11.21 12.24
CA CYS A 53 3.45 10.50 12.19
C CYS A 53 3.51 9.32 11.21
N LEU A 54 4.02 9.56 10.00
CA LEU A 54 4.15 8.53 8.97
C LEU A 54 5.05 7.38 9.43
N CYS A 55 6.23 7.68 9.98
CA CYS A 55 7.15 6.69 10.52
C CYS A 55 6.49 5.86 11.64
N GLN A 56 5.83 6.51 12.60
CA GLN A 56 5.14 5.84 13.71
C GLN A 56 4.10 4.85 13.21
N TRP A 57 3.17 5.29 12.35
CA TRP A 57 2.07 4.44 11.92
C TRP A 57 2.47 3.44 10.83
N ASN A 58 3.48 3.72 10.01
CA ASN A 58 4.04 2.71 9.11
C ASN A 58 4.81 1.62 9.86
N LYS A 59 5.47 1.94 10.98
CA LYS A 59 6.04 0.92 11.89
C LYS A 59 4.95 0.07 12.54
N ALA A 60 3.87 0.70 13.01
CA ALA A 60 2.72 -0.01 13.56
C ALA A 60 2.09 -0.92 12.50
N LYS A 61 1.93 -0.44 11.25
CA LYS A 61 1.47 -1.22 10.11
C LYS A 61 2.38 -2.41 9.81
N LEU A 62 3.70 -2.20 9.81
CA LEU A 62 4.67 -3.29 9.60
C LEU A 62 4.52 -4.41 10.66
N SER A 63 4.17 -4.07 11.90
CA SER A 63 3.95 -5.08 12.94
C SER A 63 2.78 -6.03 12.66
N CYS A 64 1.84 -5.67 11.77
CA CYS A 64 0.75 -6.55 11.35
C CYS A 64 1.30 -7.84 10.67
N TRP A 65 2.45 -7.76 10.01
CA TRP A 65 3.10 -8.93 9.39
C TRP A 65 3.66 -9.92 10.41
N ASN A 66 3.61 -9.65 11.72
CA ASN A 66 3.89 -10.67 12.73
C ASN A 66 2.90 -11.84 12.65
N SER A 67 1.64 -11.58 12.24
CA SER A 67 0.63 -12.61 12.00
C SER A 67 0.80 -13.29 10.63
N CYS A 68 1.44 -12.61 9.67
CA CYS A 68 1.65 -13.09 8.30
C CYS A 68 3.10 -12.88 7.82
N PRO A 69 4.10 -13.56 8.41
CA PRO A 69 5.50 -13.23 8.18
C PRO A 69 5.99 -13.55 6.75
N ASN A 70 5.31 -14.46 6.05
CA ASN A 70 5.64 -14.91 4.71
C ASN A 70 4.88 -14.15 3.62
N ASP A 71 4.08 -13.15 3.96
CA ASP A 71 3.35 -12.34 2.99
C ASP A 71 4.32 -11.49 2.16
N VAL A 72 4.10 -11.47 0.85
CA VAL A 72 5.04 -10.86 -0.11
C VAL A 72 5.11 -9.34 0.00
N GLU A 73 4.09 -8.69 0.56
CA GLU A 73 4.03 -7.24 0.71
C GLU A 73 4.87 -6.75 1.90
N LYS A 74 5.37 -7.66 2.75
CA LYS A 74 6.17 -7.30 3.92
C LYS A 74 7.37 -6.45 3.54
N GLY A 75 8.14 -6.87 2.53
CA GLY A 75 9.33 -6.16 2.08
C GLY A 75 9.01 -4.76 1.54
N THR A 76 7.84 -4.59 0.89
CA THR A 76 7.37 -3.27 0.47
C THR A 76 7.09 -2.38 1.67
N GLN A 77 6.42 -2.90 2.71
CA GLN A 77 6.14 -2.15 3.92
C GLN A 77 7.43 -1.80 4.70
N GLU A 78 8.42 -2.69 4.72
CA GLU A 78 9.75 -2.41 5.30
C GLU A 78 10.45 -1.25 4.58
N ASN A 79 10.38 -1.21 3.25
CA ASN A 79 10.94 -0.10 2.46
C ASN A 79 10.23 1.23 2.74
N ILE A 80 8.90 1.22 2.93
CA ILE A 80 8.14 2.43 3.31
C ILE A 80 8.59 2.93 4.68
N VAL A 81 8.68 2.04 5.67
CA VAL A 81 9.18 2.38 7.00
C VAL A 81 10.59 2.96 6.92
N ALA A 82 11.49 2.34 6.15
CA ALA A 82 12.85 2.83 5.98
C ALA A 82 12.88 4.25 5.40
N ALA A 83 12.07 4.52 4.38
CA ALA A 83 11.99 5.84 3.76
C ALA A 83 11.45 6.90 4.73
N ASP A 84 10.27 6.69 5.32
CA ASP A 84 9.63 7.67 6.19
C ASP A 84 10.41 7.91 7.49
N CYS A 85 11.02 6.87 8.05
CA CYS A 85 11.79 6.97 9.29
C CYS A 85 13.22 7.47 9.11
N SER A 86 13.74 7.51 7.87
CA SER A 86 15.09 8.04 7.58
C SER A 86 15.19 9.55 7.67
N VAL A 87 14.04 10.25 7.65
CA VAL A 87 14.00 11.70 7.74
C VAL A 87 14.46 12.14 9.15
N PRO A 88 15.42 13.08 9.26
CA PRO A 88 15.86 13.58 10.56
C PRO A 88 14.68 14.09 11.40
N GLY A 89 14.55 13.58 12.63
CA GLY A 89 13.45 13.91 13.53
C GLY A 89 12.18 13.07 13.36
N ALA A 90 12.09 12.18 12.36
CA ALA A 90 10.93 11.31 12.17
C ALA A 90 10.90 10.14 13.16
N ASN A 91 12.07 9.57 13.47
CA ASN A 91 12.21 8.42 14.36
C ASN A 91 12.61 8.83 15.78
N VAL A 92 12.00 9.90 16.31
CA VAL A 92 12.14 10.30 17.72
C VAL A 92 10.94 9.71 18.45
N THR A 93 11.22 8.71 19.29
CA THR A 93 10.22 7.97 20.07
C THR A 93 10.09 8.56 21.45
#